data_AF-A0AAV4RJA6-F1
#
_entry.id   AF-A0AAV4RJA6-F1
#
_cell.length_a   1.000
_cell.length_b   1.000
_cell.length_c   1.000
_cell.angle_alpha   90.00
_cell.angle_beta   90.00
_cell.angle_gamma   90.00
#
_symmetry.space_group_name_H-M   'P 1'
#
loop_
_entity.id
_entity.type
_entity.pdbx_description
1 polymer ?
#
loop_
_entity_poly.entity_id
_entity_poly.type
_entity_poly.pdbx_seq_one_letter_code
_entity_poly.pdbx_strand_id
1 'polypeptide(L)'
;MNRWQQTGLWDKLFSKKIIVCEPRKQNNFAQVMSEFYDAVKQNEYPGSVNGALFLAVCRGKVSEGLDFADNNARAVITVGIPFPNIKDAQVDLKRKYNDMYYSKRQIMSGSEWYEIQAFRALNQALGRCIRHRDDFGALLIVDERFQKNSRYPDALSKWIRKEIVHFPSFSMALNSLCSFAEKTGLNTSDM
;
A
#
# COMPACT_ATOMS: atom_id res chain seq x y z
N MET A 1 -2.41 15.80 5.11
CA MET A 1 -3.46 15.85 6.15
C MET A 1 -4.21 17.18 6.12
N ASN A 2 -3.53 18.33 6.10
CA ASN A 2 -4.17 19.66 6.10
C ASN A 2 -5.34 19.82 5.12
N ARG A 3 -5.21 19.34 3.88
CA ARG A 3 -6.31 19.37 2.90
C ARG A 3 -7.54 18.56 3.36
N TRP A 4 -7.34 17.35 3.89
CA TRP A 4 -8.45 16.50 4.33
C TRP A 4 -9.16 17.07 5.56
N GLN A 5 -8.42 17.75 6.43
CA GLN A 5 -9.00 18.49 7.56
C GLN A 5 -9.81 19.68 7.07
N GLN A 6 -9.26 20.48 6.15
CA GLN A 6 -9.96 21.62 5.56
C GLN A 6 -11.23 21.22 4.80
N THR A 7 -11.25 20.07 4.13
CA THR A 7 -12.43 19.59 3.39
C THR A 7 -13.41 18.79 4.25
N GLY A 8 -13.14 18.62 5.56
CA GLY A 8 -13.93 17.76 6.45
C GLY A 8 -13.89 16.26 6.08
N LEU A 9 -12.99 15.85 5.17
CA LEU A 9 -12.83 14.44 4.80
C LEU A 9 -12.18 13.65 5.94
N TRP A 10 -11.31 14.30 6.70
CA TRP A 10 -10.68 13.71 7.87
C TRP A 10 -11.72 13.22 8.88
N ASP A 11 -12.69 14.07 9.21
CA ASP A 11 -13.73 13.75 10.19
C ASP A 11 -14.66 12.65 9.69
N LYS A 12 -14.99 12.66 8.39
CA LYS A 12 -15.74 11.58 7.74
C LYS A 12 -15.02 10.23 7.87
N LEU A 13 -13.71 10.19 7.62
CA LEU A 13 -12.91 8.98 7.80
C LEU A 13 -12.84 8.57 9.27
N PHE A 14 -12.66 9.54 10.18
CA PHE A 14 -12.53 9.28 11.61
C PHE A 14 -13.83 8.75 12.24
N SER A 15 -14.99 9.14 11.71
CA SER A 15 -16.29 8.56 12.08
C SER A 15 -16.48 7.10 11.65
N LYS A 16 -15.59 6.57 10.80
CA LYS A 16 -15.65 5.21 10.26
C LYS A 16 -14.56 4.31 10.79
N LYS A 17 -13.33 4.83 10.97
CA LYS A 17 -12.18 4.08 11.47
C LYS A 17 -11.25 4.98 12.30
N ILE A 18 -10.58 4.39 13.28
CA ILE A 18 -9.49 5.08 13.99
C ILE A 18 -8.33 5.29 13.02
N ILE A 19 -7.91 6.55 12.82
CA ILE A 19 -6.85 6.88 11.86
C ILE A 19 -5.52 6.99 12.58
N VAL A 20 -4.59 6.12 12.22
CA VAL A 20 -3.23 6.08 12.76
C VAL A 20 -2.26 6.46 11.64
N CYS A 21 -1.24 7.26 11.95
CA CYS A 21 -0.29 7.76 10.94
C CYS A 21 1.15 7.45 11.31
N GLU A 22 1.94 7.05 10.31
CA GLU A 22 3.36 6.81 10.50
C GLU A 22 4.08 8.08 11.02
N PRO A 23 4.74 8.03 12.19
CA PRO A 23 5.43 9.19 12.73
C PRO A 23 6.71 9.45 11.93
N ARG A 24 6.99 10.73 11.65
CA ARG A 24 8.23 11.14 10.97
C ARG A 24 9.50 10.89 11.81
N LYS A 25 9.37 10.85 13.14
CA LYS A 25 10.47 10.64 14.10
C LYS A 25 10.31 9.30 14.82
N GLN A 26 11.43 8.68 15.19
CA GLN A 26 11.42 7.31 15.71
C GLN A 26 10.73 7.13 17.06
N ASN A 27 10.74 8.16 17.91
CA ASN A 27 10.45 8.03 19.33
C ASN A 27 9.01 7.61 19.64
N ASN A 28 8.07 7.79 18.70
CA ASN A 28 6.64 7.50 18.94
C ASN A 28 6.16 6.26 18.18
N PHE A 29 7.05 5.54 17.48
CA PHE A 29 6.65 4.46 16.58
C PHE A 29 5.97 3.31 17.32
N ALA A 30 6.53 2.86 18.45
CA ALA A 30 5.95 1.77 19.23
C ALA A 30 4.56 2.13 19.80
N GLN A 31 4.39 3.37 20.25
CA GLN A 31 3.12 3.86 20.78
C GLN A 31 2.02 3.88 19.70
N VAL A 32 2.34 4.43 18.52
CA VAL A 32 1.44 4.48 17.36
C VAL A 32 1.03 3.07 16.92
N MET A 33 1.96 2.11 16.95
CA MET A 33 1.65 0.72 16.63
C MET A 33 0.76 0.06 17.68
N SER A 34 0.99 0.33 18.98
CA SER A 34 0.10 -0.16 20.04
C SER A 34 -1.32 0.36 19.83
N GLU A 35 -1.47 1.66 19.59
CA GLU A 35 -2.77 2.28 19.32
C GLU A 35 -3.48 1.63 18.12
N PHE A 36 -2.74 1.33 17.05
CA PHE A 36 -3.29 0.62 15.89
C PHE A 36 -3.78 -0.79 16.26
N TYR A 37 -2.96 -1.60 16.92
CA TYR A 37 -3.36 -2.96 17.28
C TYR A 37 -4.50 -2.99 18.29
N ASP A 38 -4.52 -2.05 19.23
CA ASP A 38 -5.60 -1.91 20.21
C ASP A 38 -6.91 -1.51 19.53
N ALA A 39 -6.86 -0.58 18.56
CA ALA A 39 -8.01 -0.20 17.75
C ALA A 39 -8.56 -1.35 16.90
N VAL A 40 -7.69 -2.21 16.35
CA VAL A 40 -8.12 -3.41 15.62
C VAL A 40 -8.79 -4.44 16.55
N LYS A 41 -8.26 -4.61 17.78
CA LYS A 41 -8.82 -5.53 18.79
C LYS A 41 -10.13 -5.06 19.40
N GLN A 42 -10.32 -3.74 19.56
CA GLN A 42 -11.52 -3.16 20.16
C GLN A 42 -12.80 -3.29 19.31
N ASN A 43 -12.75 -4.01 18.19
CA ASN A 43 -13.88 -4.46 17.38
C ASN A 43 -14.92 -5.33 18.11
N GLU A 44 -14.75 -5.60 19.40
CA GLU A 44 -15.61 -6.47 20.19
C GLU A 44 -16.84 -5.77 20.82
N TYR A 45 -16.96 -4.43 20.74
CA TYR A 45 -18.08 -3.69 21.36
C TYR A 45 -19.07 -3.11 20.32
N PRO A 46 -20.36 -3.49 20.37
CA PRO A 46 -21.38 -2.94 19.48
C PRO A 46 -21.64 -1.45 19.76
N GLY A 47 -21.44 -0.59 18.76
CA GLY A 47 -21.80 0.85 18.80
C GLY A 47 -20.63 1.83 18.72
N SER A 48 -19.38 1.38 18.74
CA SER A 48 -18.18 2.20 18.51
C SER A 48 -17.63 2.05 17.08
N VAL A 49 -16.85 3.04 16.64
CA VAL A 49 -16.05 3.00 15.41
C VAL A 49 -15.20 1.72 15.40
N ASN A 50 -15.27 0.95 14.31
CA ASN A 50 -14.61 -0.35 14.22
C ASN A 50 -13.37 -0.32 13.29
N GLY A 51 -12.30 -0.96 13.75
CA GLY A 51 -11.03 -1.10 13.05
C GLY A 51 -10.24 0.20 12.94
N ALA A 52 -9.12 0.09 12.24
CA ALA A 52 -8.18 1.19 12.08
C ALA A 52 -7.74 1.37 10.63
N LEU A 53 -7.44 2.62 10.27
CA LEU A 53 -6.81 3.01 9.02
C LEU A 53 -5.38 3.45 9.32
N PHE A 54 -4.40 2.68 8.88
CA PHE A 54 -2.99 3.05 9.01
C PHE A 54 -2.50 3.79 7.76
N LEU A 55 -2.15 5.06 7.91
CA LEU A 55 -1.54 5.87 6.86
C LEU A 55 -0.01 5.83 6.97
N ALA A 56 0.63 5.11 6.05
CA ALA A 56 2.08 4.97 5.98
C ALA A 56 2.65 5.51 4.66
N VAL A 57 3.97 5.71 4.63
CA VAL A 57 4.71 6.00 3.39
C VAL A 57 5.49 4.78 2.93
N CYS A 58 5.52 4.54 1.61
CA CYS A 58 6.40 3.53 1.04
C CYS A 58 7.87 3.90 1.30
N ARG A 59 8.72 2.91 1.56
CA ARG A 59 10.11 3.07 2.06
C ARG A 59 10.18 3.69 3.47
N GLY A 60 9.03 3.71 4.15
CA GLY A 60 8.93 3.97 5.59
C GLY A 60 9.12 2.68 6.38
N LYS A 61 9.22 2.83 7.70
CA LYS A 61 9.42 1.72 8.63
C LYS A 61 8.29 0.71 8.57
N VAL A 62 7.06 1.21 8.43
CA VAL A 62 5.85 0.37 8.40
C VAL A 62 5.85 -0.53 7.15
N SER A 63 6.28 0.01 6.01
CA SER A 63 6.29 -0.73 4.74
C SER A 63 7.40 -1.79 4.64
N GLU A 64 8.44 -1.71 5.48
CA GLU A 64 9.62 -2.60 5.41
C GLU A 64 9.70 -3.59 6.58
N GLY A 65 9.41 -3.14 7.81
CA GLY A 65 9.81 -3.84 9.05
C GLY A 65 8.70 -4.43 9.90
N LEU A 66 7.43 -4.28 9.51
CA LEU A 66 6.29 -4.78 10.30
C LEU A 66 5.47 -5.83 9.57
N ASP A 67 4.87 -6.71 10.38
CA ASP A 67 3.95 -7.73 9.95
C ASP A 67 2.52 -7.37 10.38
N PHE A 68 1.59 -7.52 9.43
CA PHE A 68 0.17 -7.24 9.59
C PHE A 68 -0.62 -8.48 9.17
N ALA A 69 -0.43 -9.56 9.93
CA ALA A 69 -1.13 -10.82 9.68
C ALA A 69 -2.63 -10.71 10.02
N ASP A 70 -3.43 -11.49 9.31
CA ASP A 70 -4.86 -11.70 9.58
C ASP A 70 -5.65 -10.39 9.63
N ASN A 71 -6.34 -10.14 10.75
CA ASN A 71 -7.24 -9.01 10.93
C ASN A 71 -6.50 -7.66 11.02
N ASN A 72 -5.17 -7.66 11.09
CA ASN A 72 -4.38 -6.45 11.17
C ASN A 72 -4.23 -5.74 9.81
N ALA A 73 -4.48 -6.43 8.68
CA ALA A 73 -4.55 -5.80 7.37
C ALA A 73 -5.41 -6.63 6.41
N ARG A 74 -6.73 -6.39 6.40
CA ARG A 74 -7.66 -6.99 5.43
C ARG A 74 -7.70 -6.28 4.08
N ALA A 75 -7.19 -5.05 4.02
CA ALA A 75 -7.02 -4.31 2.79
C ALA A 75 -5.73 -3.49 2.81
N VAL A 76 -4.99 -3.51 1.70
CA VAL A 76 -3.86 -2.60 1.46
C VAL A 76 -4.16 -1.76 0.24
N ILE A 77 -4.19 -0.44 0.44
CA ILE A 77 -4.44 0.54 -0.61
C ILE A 77 -3.13 1.26 -0.90
N THR A 78 -2.61 1.08 -2.11
CA THR A 78 -1.45 1.84 -2.59
C THR A 78 -1.89 2.92 -3.55
N VAL A 79 -1.60 4.18 -3.22
CA VAL A 79 -1.89 5.33 -4.07
C VAL A 79 -0.62 5.74 -4.80
N GLY A 80 -0.60 5.54 -6.11
CA GLY A 80 0.56 5.81 -6.95
C GLY A 80 1.65 4.74 -6.90
N ILE A 81 2.72 4.95 -7.68
CA ILE A 81 3.93 4.11 -7.69
C ILE A 81 5.06 4.81 -6.91
N PRO A 82 5.69 4.14 -5.93
CA PRO A 82 6.67 4.75 -5.02
C PRO A 82 8.07 4.90 -5.63
N PHE A 83 8.16 5.71 -6.67
CA PHE A 83 9.43 6.06 -7.32
C PHE A 83 10.38 6.76 -6.35
N PRO A 84 11.68 6.43 -6.37
CA PRO A 84 12.69 7.21 -5.67
C PRO A 84 12.66 8.69 -6.10
N ASN A 85 13.10 9.60 -5.25
CA ASN A 85 13.16 11.01 -5.63
C ASN A 85 14.21 11.22 -6.73
N ILE A 86 13.78 11.67 -7.91
CA ILE A 86 14.68 11.92 -9.04
C ILE A 86 15.70 13.04 -8.78
N LYS A 87 15.42 13.93 -7.82
CA LYS A 87 16.33 15.02 -7.41
C LYS A 87 17.36 14.58 -6.37
N ASP A 88 17.29 13.34 -5.90
CA ASP A 88 18.28 12.79 -4.99
C ASP A 88 19.60 12.52 -5.74
N ALA A 89 20.70 13.07 -5.24
CA ALA A 89 22.02 12.94 -5.86
C ALA A 89 22.46 11.48 -5.98
N GLN A 90 22.15 10.62 -5.00
CA GLN A 90 22.49 9.19 -5.07
C GLN A 90 21.71 8.48 -6.17
N VAL A 91 20.43 8.82 -6.33
CA VAL A 91 19.58 8.28 -7.40
C VAL A 91 20.13 8.71 -8.77
N ASP A 92 20.44 9.99 -8.95
CA ASP A 92 20.99 10.52 -10.20
C ASP A 92 22.34 9.88 -10.55
N LEU A 93 23.28 9.85 -9.61
CA LEU A 93 24.60 9.24 -9.81
C LEU A 93 24.50 7.75 -10.14
N LYS A 94 23.60 7.02 -9.46
CA LYS A 94 23.41 5.59 -9.71
C LYS A 94 22.82 5.34 -11.09
N ARG A 95 21.86 6.15 -11.55
CA ARG A 95 21.29 6.06 -12.90
C ARG A 95 22.35 6.31 -13.96
N LYS A 96 23.11 7.41 -13.84
CA LYS A 96 24.23 7.75 -14.75
C LYS A 96 25.29 6.65 -14.80
N TYR A 97 25.65 6.08 -13.64
CA TYR A 97 26.57 4.95 -13.57
C TYR A 97 26.03 3.75 -14.35
N ASN A 98 24.77 3.38 -14.15
CA ASN A 98 24.17 2.27 -14.85
C ASN A 98 24.12 2.49 -16.36
N ASP A 99 23.74 3.70 -16.81
CA ASP A 99 23.71 4.04 -18.24
C ASP A 99 25.10 3.99 -18.88
N MET A 100 26.14 4.47 -18.18
CA MET A 100 27.52 4.47 -18.67
C MET A 100 28.11 3.07 -18.80
N TYR A 101 27.70 2.14 -17.94
CA TYR A 101 28.25 0.78 -17.89
C TYR A 101 27.30 -0.31 -18.39
N TYR A 102 26.10 0.03 -18.85
CA TYR A 102 25.07 -0.90 -19.35
C TYR A 102 25.67 -1.97 -20.27
N SER A 103 26.29 -1.54 -21.37
CA SER A 103 26.89 -2.46 -22.35
C SER A 103 28.21 -3.08 -21.89
N LYS A 104 29.02 -2.35 -21.11
CA LYS A 104 30.37 -2.78 -20.70
C LYS A 104 30.35 -3.84 -19.61
N ARG A 105 29.36 -3.77 -18.71
CA ARG A 105 29.25 -4.64 -17.54
C ARG A 105 28.02 -5.55 -17.58
N GLN A 106 27.23 -5.50 -18.67
CA GLN A 106 25.98 -6.25 -18.80
C GLN A 106 25.05 -6.03 -17.59
N ILE A 107 24.95 -4.77 -17.15
CA ILE A 107 24.05 -4.35 -16.07
C ILE A 107 22.81 -3.70 -16.65
N MET A 108 21.73 -3.63 -15.88
CA MET A 108 20.50 -2.92 -16.26
C MET A 108 20.71 -1.41 -16.46
N SER A 109 19.87 -0.80 -17.28
CA SER A 109 19.92 0.65 -17.53
C SER A 109 19.55 1.45 -16.27
N GLY A 110 19.86 2.74 -16.25
CA GLY A 110 19.47 3.64 -15.18
C GLY A 110 17.94 3.76 -15.05
N SER A 111 17.24 3.79 -16.18
CA SER A 111 15.77 3.82 -16.22
C SER A 111 15.13 2.52 -15.72
N GLU A 112 15.66 1.36 -16.15
CA GLU A 112 15.20 0.06 -15.69
C GLU A 112 15.46 -0.13 -14.19
N TRP A 113 16.64 0.24 -13.71
CA TRP A 113 16.96 0.22 -12.29
C TRP A 113 15.99 1.09 -11.48
N TYR A 114 15.68 2.30 -11.96
CA TYR A 114 14.77 3.23 -11.30
C TYR A 114 13.35 2.67 -11.19
N GLU A 115 12.84 2.05 -12.26
CA GLU A 115 11.56 1.34 -12.24
C GLU A 115 11.58 0.16 -11.25
N ILE A 116 12.62 -0.69 -11.30
CA ILE A 116 12.78 -1.81 -10.37
C ILE A 116 12.77 -1.35 -8.92
N GLN A 117 13.44 -0.23 -8.59
CA GLN A 117 13.39 0.31 -7.23
C GLN A 117 11.97 0.61 -6.79
N ALA A 118 11.14 1.20 -7.66
CA ALA A 118 9.77 1.55 -7.34
C ALA A 118 8.90 0.31 -7.11
N PHE A 119 8.98 -0.68 -8.01
CA PHE A 119 8.21 -1.91 -7.89
C PHE A 119 8.67 -2.81 -6.74
N ARG A 120 9.95 -2.75 -6.33
CA ARG A 120 10.40 -3.43 -5.11
C ARG A 120 9.71 -2.88 -3.87
N ALA A 121 9.64 -1.56 -3.72
CA ALA A 121 8.94 -0.93 -2.60
C ALA A 121 7.42 -1.20 -2.65
N LEU A 122 6.82 -1.18 -3.85
CA LEU A 122 5.41 -1.52 -4.03
C LEU A 122 5.10 -2.96 -3.64
N ASN A 123 5.87 -3.94 -4.16
CA ASN A 123 5.69 -5.36 -3.82
C ASN A 123 5.89 -5.62 -2.33
N GLN A 124 6.83 -4.92 -1.68
CA GLN A 124 7.01 -5.01 -0.23
C GLN A 124 5.79 -4.54 0.55
N ALA A 125 5.13 -3.46 0.11
CA ALA A 125 3.92 -2.95 0.74
C ALA A 125 2.71 -3.87 0.50
N LEU A 126 2.52 -4.34 -0.74
CA LEU A 126 1.42 -5.25 -1.09
C LEU A 126 1.52 -6.60 -0.37
N GLY A 127 2.75 -7.12 -0.21
CA GLY A 127 3.01 -8.38 0.50
C GLY A 127 2.78 -8.33 2.01
N ARG A 128 2.39 -7.17 2.59
CA ARG A 128 2.10 -7.08 4.03
C ARG A 128 0.76 -7.68 4.41
N CYS A 129 -0.18 -7.74 3.46
CA CYS A 129 -1.60 -8.07 3.65
C CYS A 129 -1.91 -9.58 3.72
N ILE A 130 -1.07 -10.43 3.11
CA ILE A 130 -1.35 -11.86 2.96
C ILE A 130 -0.12 -12.64 3.41
N ARG A 131 -0.26 -13.44 4.47
CA ARG A 131 0.88 -14.10 5.15
C ARG A 131 0.96 -15.60 5.02
N HIS A 132 -0.17 -16.26 4.88
CA HIS A 132 -0.22 -17.71 4.68
C HIS A 132 -1.32 -18.07 3.67
N ARG A 133 -1.36 -19.34 3.29
CA ARG A 133 -2.31 -19.88 2.29
C ARG A 133 -3.78 -19.74 2.67
N ASP A 134 -4.04 -19.63 3.97
CA ASP A 134 -5.39 -19.54 4.56
C ASP A 134 -5.77 -18.08 4.88
N ASP A 135 -4.91 -17.11 4.53
CA ASP A 135 -5.12 -15.69 4.74
C ASP A 135 -5.70 -15.04 3.49
N PHE A 136 -6.45 -13.97 3.67
CA PHE A 136 -7.04 -13.21 2.57
C PHE A 136 -6.98 -11.70 2.86
N GLY A 137 -6.88 -10.95 1.76
CA GLY A 137 -6.94 -9.50 1.82
C GLY A 137 -7.12 -8.88 0.45
N ALA A 138 -7.73 -7.69 0.43
CA ALA A 138 -7.93 -6.93 -0.78
C ALA A 138 -6.72 -6.04 -1.07
N LEU A 139 -6.13 -6.18 -2.25
CA LEU A 139 -5.05 -5.30 -2.72
C LEU A 139 -5.62 -4.29 -3.71
N LEU A 140 -5.54 -3.00 -3.37
CA LEU A 140 -6.00 -1.92 -4.23
C LEU A 140 -4.82 -1.08 -4.68
N ILE A 141 -4.62 -1.00 -6.00
CA ILE A 141 -3.58 -0.16 -6.62
C ILE A 141 -4.29 0.97 -7.36
N VAL A 142 -4.15 2.19 -6.85
CA VAL A 142 -4.78 3.39 -7.41
C VAL A 142 -3.75 4.16 -8.23
N ASP A 143 -3.56 3.74 -9.48
CA ASP A 143 -2.68 4.39 -10.45
C ASP A 143 -3.01 4.00 -11.91
N GLU A 144 -3.37 4.98 -12.75
CA GLU A 144 -3.74 4.75 -14.15
C GLU A 144 -2.59 4.19 -15.02
N ARG A 145 -1.34 4.33 -14.59
CA ARG A 145 -0.17 3.88 -15.36
C ARG A 145 -0.12 2.36 -15.50
N PHE A 146 -0.74 1.61 -14.59
CA PHE A 146 -0.88 0.15 -14.71
C PHE A 146 -1.70 -0.28 -15.92
N GLN A 147 -2.65 0.57 -16.35
CA GLN A 147 -3.43 0.31 -17.56
C GLN A 147 -2.69 0.79 -18.82
N LYS A 148 -1.97 1.92 -18.73
CA LYS A 148 -1.27 2.53 -19.88
C LYS A 148 0.04 1.82 -20.25
N ASN A 149 0.71 1.17 -19.29
CA ASN A 149 1.99 0.51 -19.50
C ASN A 149 1.88 -0.99 -19.21
N SER A 150 1.88 -1.80 -20.27
CA SER A 150 1.77 -3.26 -20.19
C SER A 150 2.88 -3.91 -19.37
N ARG A 151 4.04 -3.25 -19.18
CA ARG A 151 5.14 -3.77 -18.37
C ARG A 151 4.92 -3.63 -16.87
N TYR A 152 4.01 -2.76 -16.43
CA TYR A 152 3.84 -2.47 -15.00
C TYR A 152 3.20 -3.63 -14.23
N PRO A 153 2.16 -4.31 -14.76
CA PRO A 153 1.72 -5.59 -14.22
C PRO A 153 2.87 -6.62 -14.12
N ASP A 154 3.74 -6.69 -15.12
CA ASP A 154 4.90 -7.59 -15.15
C ASP A 154 6.01 -7.24 -14.14
N ALA A 155 5.96 -6.08 -13.52
CA ALA A 155 6.90 -5.71 -12.47
C ALA A 155 6.40 -6.11 -11.05
N LEU A 156 5.13 -6.51 -10.92
CA LEU A 156 4.57 -7.00 -9.65
C LEU A 156 5.01 -8.44 -9.34
N SER A 157 4.82 -8.91 -8.12
CA SER A 157 5.10 -10.31 -7.75
C SER A 157 4.21 -11.27 -8.53
N LYS A 158 4.75 -12.43 -8.97
CA LYS A 158 4.05 -13.40 -9.84
C LYS A 158 2.67 -13.83 -9.35
N TRP A 159 2.48 -13.92 -8.04
CA TRP A 159 1.20 -14.31 -7.42
C TRP A 159 0.14 -13.20 -7.55
N ILE A 160 0.55 -11.92 -7.59
CA ILE A 160 -0.37 -10.78 -7.78
C ILE A 160 -0.76 -10.69 -9.25
N ARG A 161 0.20 -10.87 -10.18
CA ARG A 161 0.00 -10.62 -11.63
C ARG A 161 -1.22 -11.30 -12.22
N LYS A 162 -1.52 -12.52 -11.78
CA LYS A 162 -2.63 -13.33 -12.29
C LYS A 162 -4.00 -12.86 -11.80
N GLU A 163 -4.03 -12.17 -10.67
CA GLU A 163 -5.24 -11.72 -9.98
C GLU A 163 -5.56 -10.24 -10.24
N ILE A 164 -4.75 -9.54 -11.06
CA ILE A 164 -4.96 -8.12 -11.36
C ILE A 164 -6.20 -7.96 -12.24
N VAL A 165 -7.13 -7.12 -11.77
CA VAL A 165 -8.30 -6.68 -12.51
C VAL A 165 -8.27 -5.16 -12.63
N HIS A 166 -8.44 -4.66 -13.85
CA HIS A 166 -8.54 -3.22 -14.12
C HIS A 166 -10.00 -2.78 -14.10
N PHE A 167 -10.31 -1.74 -13.33
CA PHE A 167 -11.65 -1.17 -13.24
C PHE A 167 -11.68 0.21 -13.91
N PRO A 168 -12.61 0.47 -14.85
CA PRO A 168 -12.71 1.75 -15.54
C PRO A 168 -13.39 2.83 -14.68
N SER A 169 -14.07 2.45 -13.59
CA SER A 169 -14.76 3.37 -12.70
C SER A 169 -14.66 2.93 -11.24
N PHE A 170 -14.76 3.90 -10.34
CA PHE A 170 -14.78 3.66 -8.90
C PHE A 170 -15.95 2.74 -8.48
N SER A 171 -17.14 2.95 -9.03
CA SER A 171 -18.33 2.15 -8.69
C SER A 171 -18.15 0.67 -9.02
N MET A 172 -17.52 0.33 -10.15
CA MET A 172 -17.23 -1.07 -10.51
C MET A 172 -16.20 -1.69 -9.58
N ALA A 173 -15.14 -0.95 -9.24
CA ALA A 173 -14.15 -1.41 -8.28
C ALA A 173 -14.78 -1.65 -6.90
N LEU A 174 -15.67 -0.74 -6.46
CA LEU A 174 -16.36 -0.84 -5.18
C LEU A 174 -17.30 -2.05 -5.14
N ASN A 175 -18.08 -2.29 -6.21
CA ASN A 175 -18.94 -3.46 -6.29
C ASN A 175 -18.15 -4.76 -6.23
N SER A 176 -17.02 -4.84 -6.93
CA SER A 176 -16.12 -6.00 -6.85
C SER A 176 -15.55 -6.20 -5.44
N LEU A 177 -15.22 -5.12 -4.75
CA LEU A 177 -14.75 -5.16 -3.37
C LEU A 177 -15.85 -5.65 -2.42
N CYS A 178 -17.07 -5.13 -2.53
CA CYS A 178 -18.23 -5.60 -1.76
C CYS A 178 -18.47 -7.10 -1.94
N SER A 179 -18.47 -7.59 -3.19
CA SER A 179 -18.61 -9.02 -3.46
C SER A 179 -17.46 -9.85 -2.91
N PHE A 180 -16.26 -9.29 -2.79
CA PHE A 180 -15.13 -9.96 -2.14
C PHE A 180 -15.32 -10.05 -0.62
N ALA A 181 -15.79 -8.99 0.05
CA ALA A 181 -16.08 -9.04 1.48
C ALA A 181 -17.16 -10.07 1.83
N GLU A 182 -18.26 -10.08 1.08
CA GLU A 182 -19.36 -11.03 1.30
C GLU A 182 -18.88 -12.48 1.23
N LYS A 183 -18.03 -12.80 0.23
CA LYS A 183 -17.45 -14.14 0.06
C LYS A 183 -16.47 -14.52 1.16
N THR A 184 -15.79 -13.55 1.75
CA THR A 184 -14.77 -13.77 2.79
C THR A 184 -15.34 -13.64 4.21
N GLY A 185 -16.64 -13.40 4.34
CA GLY A 185 -17.31 -13.25 5.63
C GLY A 185 -16.97 -11.93 6.33
N LEU A 186 -16.40 -10.96 5.62
CA LEU A 186 -16.25 -9.59 6.13
C LEU A 186 -17.60 -8.88 6.04
N ASN A 187 -17.98 -8.18 7.10
CA ASN A 187 -19.19 -7.37 7.09
C ASN A 187 -18.99 -6.20 6.13
N THR A 188 -19.93 -5.94 5.22
CA THR A 188 -19.80 -4.85 4.22
C THR A 188 -19.80 -3.46 4.86
N SER A 189 -20.20 -3.34 6.13
CA SER A 189 -20.05 -2.13 6.95
C SER A 189 -18.60 -1.83 7.37
N ASP A 190 -17.70 -2.81 7.25
CA ASP A 190 -16.33 -2.76 7.80
C ASP A 190 -15.29 -2.37 6.74
N MET A 191 -15.68 -2.22 5.47
CA MET A 191 -14.85 -1.74 4.36
C MET A 191 -15.13 -0.28 4.01
#